data_AF-A0A533ZXE5-F1
#
_entry.id   AF-A0A533ZXE5-F1
#
_cell.length_a   1.000
_cell.length_b   1.000
_cell.length_c   1.000
_cell.angle_alpha   90.00
_cell.angle_beta   90.00
_cell.angle_gamma   90.00
#
_symmetry.space_group_name_H-M   'P 1'
#
loop_
_entity.id
_entity.type
_entity.pdbx_description
1 polymer ?
#
loop_
_entity_poly.entity_id
_entity_poly.type
_entity_poly.pdbx_seq_one_letter_code
_entity_poly.pdbx_strand_id
1 'polypeptide(L)'
;VHALGQGVGFTAEDRWATDPDGLHRALNALLPRDVWVERVYPMRPRFDARRSAEARRYRYVIGTDDGAHSPFRRPYEWALGHTLDLAVLARAAGVLPGEHDFRGLAATGAGSGRPHYRSRVALAEWAPRTDGVGVTFTIEADRFLHRMVRFLVGAMVDIALDRRPFEDFPRLLAATDNQAASPPAPPQGLYLVAVRYPADLYAED
;
A
#
# COMPACT_ATOMS: atom_id res chain seq x y z
N VAL A 1 0.55 -9.84 2.25
CA VAL A 1 0.25 -8.40 2.39
C VAL A 1 -0.70 -8.26 3.54
N HIS A 2 -0.62 -7.14 4.25
CA HIS A 2 -1.41 -6.85 5.45
C HIS A 2 -2.25 -5.59 5.22
N ALA A 3 -3.18 -5.31 6.14
CA ALA A 3 -3.93 -4.07 6.15
C ALA A 3 -4.16 -3.59 7.59
N LEU A 4 -3.94 -2.30 7.82
CA LEU A 4 -4.29 -1.59 9.04
C LEU A 4 -5.56 -0.76 8.85
N GLY A 5 -5.86 -0.31 7.62
CA GLY A 5 -7.00 0.57 7.34
C GLY A 5 -7.76 0.15 6.09
N GLN A 6 -8.09 -1.14 5.97
CA GLN A 6 -8.94 -1.63 4.89
C GLN A 6 -10.39 -1.17 5.09
N GLY A 7 -10.98 -0.57 4.05
CA GLY A 7 -12.40 -0.21 4.02
C GLY A 7 -13.24 -1.31 3.36
N VAL A 8 -14.34 -1.70 4.03
CA VAL A 8 -15.35 -2.60 3.49
C VAL A 8 -16.73 -1.95 3.66
N GLY A 9 -17.58 -2.06 2.66
CA GLY A 9 -18.95 -1.56 2.69
C GLY A 9 -19.95 -2.70 2.51
N PHE A 10 -21.02 -2.69 3.29
CA PHE A 10 -22.14 -3.61 3.18
C PHE A 10 -23.44 -2.95 3.65
N THR A 11 -24.57 -3.51 3.23
CA THR A 11 -25.90 -3.12 3.72
C THR A 11 -26.25 -3.95 4.94
N ALA A 12 -26.71 -3.31 6.02
CA ALA A 12 -27.11 -3.98 7.25
C ALA A 12 -28.63 -3.83 7.50
N GLU A 13 -29.20 -4.75 8.28
CA GLU A 13 -30.58 -4.66 8.78
C GLU A 13 -30.77 -3.45 9.72
N ASP A 14 -32.00 -2.96 9.84
CA ASP A 14 -32.36 -1.76 10.62
C ASP A 14 -31.87 -1.79 12.08
N ARG A 15 -31.80 -2.98 12.70
CA ARG A 15 -31.29 -3.13 14.07
C ARG A 15 -29.82 -2.69 14.21
N TRP A 16 -29.01 -2.89 13.18
CA TRP A 16 -27.59 -2.52 13.20
C TRP A 16 -27.37 -1.07 12.78
N ALA A 17 -28.32 -0.49 12.05
CA ALA A 17 -28.29 0.94 11.73
C ALA A 17 -28.41 1.81 13.00
N THR A 18 -29.04 1.29 14.06
CA THR A 18 -29.24 2.00 15.33
C THR A 18 -28.32 1.51 16.46
N ASP A 19 -27.52 0.46 16.24
CA ASP A 19 -26.53 -0.05 17.21
C ASP A 19 -25.18 -0.41 16.53
N PRO A 20 -24.39 0.58 16.07
CA PRO A 20 -23.07 0.34 15.48
C PRO A 20 -22.09 -0.34 16.44
N ASP A 21 -22.19 -0.05 17.74
CA ASP A 21 -21.33 -0.63 18.77
C ASP A 21 -21.61 -2.13 18.98
N GLY A 22 -22.89 -2.52 18.97
CA GLY A 22 -23.30 -3.93 18.99
C GLY A 22 -22.85 -4.68 17.76
N LEU A 23 -22.95 -4.07 16.58
CA LEU A 23 -22.44 -4.64 15.33
C LEU A 23 -20.92 -4.84 15.41
N HIS A 24 -20.18 -3.84 15.88
CA HIS A 24 -18.73 -3.94 16.07
C HIS A 24 -18.35 -5.11 17.01
N ARG A 25 -19.04 -5.26 18.15
CA ARG A 25 -18.81 -6.40 19.07
C ARG A 25 -19.14 -7.74 18.42
N ALA A 26 -20.27 -7.83 17.71
CA ALA A 26 -20.71 -9.06 17.06
C ALA A 26 -19.74 -9.51 15.96
N LEU A 27 -19.27 -8.58 15.12
CA LEU A 27 -18.28 -8.87 14.08
C LEU A 27 -16.99 -9.42 14.69
N ASN A 28 -16.45 -8.75 15.71
CA ASN A 28 -15.21 -9.19 16.36
C ASN A 28 -15.34 -10.48 17.18
N ALA A 29 -16.56 -10.91 17.52
CA ALA A 29 -16.82 -12.22 18.13
C ALA A 29 -16.85 -13.38 17.11
N LEU A 30 -17.12 -13.09 15.84
CA LEU A 30 -17.32 -14.10 14.78
C LEU A 30 -16.13 -14.23 13.81
N LEU A 31 -15.32 -13.18 13.69
CA LEU A 31 -14.20 -13.15 12.75
C LEU A 31 -13.09 -14.15 13.14
N PRO A 32 -12.31 -14.63 12.16
CA PRO A 32 -11.12 -15.42 12.43
C PRO A 32 -10.09 -14.56 13.19
N ARG A 33 -9.16 -15.24 13.88
CA ARG A 33 -8.20 -14.60 14.80
C ARG A 33 -7.22 -13.62 14.15
N ASP A 34 -7.13 -13.62 12.82
CA ASP A 34 -6.25 -12.76 12.02
C ASP A 34 -6.99 -11.56 11.41
N VAL A 35 -8.28 -11.37 11.70
CA VAL A 35 -9.08 -10.24 11.26
C VAL A 35 -9.76 -9.58 12.45
N TRP A 36 -9.65 -8.25 12.52
CA TRP A 36 -10.28 -7.44 13.55
C TRP A 36 -10.90 -6.20 12.91
N VAL A 37 -12.14 -5.90 13.27
CA VAL A 37 -12.82 -4.66 12.89
C VAL A 37 -12.39 -3.58 13.87
N GLU A 38 -11.72 -2.55 13.35
CA GLU A 38 -11.30 -1.42 14.18
C GLU A 38 -12.46 -0.50 14.52
N ARG A 39 -13.25 -0.13 13.50
CA ARG A 39 -14.34 0.85 13.61
C ARG A 39 -15.45 0.51 12.62
N VAL A 40 -16.68 0.88 12.97
CA VAL A 40 -17.87 0.79 12.13
C VAL A 40 -18.44 2.19 12.00
N TYR A 41 -18.77 2.61 10.78
CA TYR A 41 -19.36 3.91 10.51
C TYR A 41 -20.67 3.75 9.72
N PRO A 42 -21.75 4.40 10.16
CA PRO A 42 -22.91 4.61 9.32
C PRO A 42 -22.53 5.47 8.09
N MET A 43 -22.80 4.96 6.89
CA MET A 43 -22.50 5.63 5.63
C MET A 43 -23.78 5.94 4.87
N ARG A 44 -23.77 7.01 4.08
CA ARG A 44 -24.90 7.36 3.20
C ARG A 44 -25.12 6.28 2.13
N PRO A 45 -26.35 6.06 1.63
CA PRO A 45 -26.66 5.00 0.67
C PRO A 45 -25.85 5.03 -0.64
N ARG A 46 -25.30 6.18 -1.01
CA ARG A 46 -24.46 6.36 -2.21
C ARG A 46 -22.98 5.96 -2.02
N PHE A 47 -22.58 5.54 -0.82
CA PHE A 47 -21.21 5.12 -0.53
C PHE A 47 -20.86 3.79 -1.21
N ASP A 48 -19.67 3.72 -1.80
CA ASP A 48 -19.05 2.49 -2.28
C ASP A 48 -17.58 2.45 -1.84
N ALA A 49 -17.22 1.46 -1.02
CA ALA A 49 -15.90 1.35 -0.41
C ALA A 49 -14.73 1.35 -1.42
N ARG A 50 -14.99 0.98 -2.69
CA ARG A 50 -13.98 1.00 -3.75
C ARG A 50 -14.02 2.28 -4.57
N ARG A 51 -15.20 2.66 -5.06
CA ARG A 51 -15.42 3.76 -6.02
C ARG A 51 -15.41 5.13 -5.37
N SER A 52 -15.81 5.24 -4.10
CA SER A 52 -15.80 6.50 -3.35
C SER A 52 -14.44 6.85 -2.76
N ALA A 53 -13.45 5.96 -2.80
CA ALA A 53 -12.14 6.21 -2.23
C ALA A 53 -11.37 7.28 -3.03
N GLU A 54 -10.97 8.36 -2.36
CA GLU A 54 -10.19 9.46 -2.93
C GLU A 54 -8.69 9.19 -2.93
N ALA A 55 -8.21 8.45 -1.92
CA ALA A 55 -6.81 8.11 -1.79
C ALA A 55 -6.62 6.82 -0.99
N ARG A 56 -5.48 6.17 -1.23
CA ARG A 56 -5.01 5.01 -0.46
C ARG A 56 -3.58 5.29 -0.02
N ARG A 57 -3.26 4.94 1.21
CA ARG A 57 -1.89 5.04 1.75
C ARG A 57 -1.36 3.65 2.03
N TYR A 58 -0.21 3.34 1.45
CA TYR A 58 0.52 2.11 1.72
C TYR A 58 1.79 2.41 2.50
N ARG A 59 2.20 1.43 3.30
CA ARG A 59 3.49 1.35 3.95
C ARG A 59 4.18 0.07 3.55
N TYR A 60 5.48 0.16 3.24
CA TYR A 60 6.33 -1.00 3.05
C TYR A 60 7.44 -1.01 4.10
N VAL A 61 7.63 -2.15 4.76
CA VAL A 61 8.53 -2.30 5.90
C VAL A 61 9.68 -3.24 5.55
N ILE A 62 10.92 -2.76 5.75
CA ILE A 62 12.16 -3.52 5.49
C ILE A 62 12.98 -3.59 6.78
N GLY A 63 13.38 -4.80 7.16
CA GLY A 63 14.38 -5.05 8.20
C GLY A 63 15.76 -5.27 7.57
N THR A 64 16.77 -4.54 8.05
CA THR A 64 18.14 -4.55 7.50
C THR A 64 19.14 -5.28 8.38
N ASP A 65 18.71 -5.76 9.55
CA ASP A 65 19.49 -6.56 10.50
C ASP A 65 19.17 -8.06 10.37
N ASP A 66 19.98 -8.89 11.02
CA ASP A 66 19.78 -10.35 11.06
C ASP A 66 18.46 -10.75 11.75
N GLY A 67 18.03 -9.99 12.76
CA GLY A 67 16.79 -10.23 13.50
C GLY A 67 15.53 -10.19 12.65
N ALA A 68 15.57 -9.58 11.45
CA ALA A 68 14.46 -9.58 10.51
C ALA A 68 14.08 -11.00 10.05
N HIS A 69 15.01 -11.96 10.08
CA HIS A 69 14.75 -13.37 9.72
C HIS A 69 14.01 -14.15 10.81
N SER A 70 13.91 -13.60 12.02
CA SER A 70 13.19 -14.20 13.14
C SER A 70 11.73 -14.51 12.80
N PRO A 71 11.15 -15.63 13.28
CA PRO A 71 9.73 -15.95 13.08
C PRO A 71 8.78 -14.87 13.63
N PHE A 72 9.25 -14.02 14.55
CA PHE A 72 8.48 -12.91 15.13
C PHE A 72 8.45 -11.65 14.24
N ARG A 73 9.33 -11.55 13.24
CA ARG A 73 9.44 -10.37 12.35
C ARG A 73 9.21 -10.71 10.89
N ARG A 74 9.76 -11.82 10.39
CA ARG A 74 9.67 -12.23 8.98
C ARG A 74 8.25 -12.22 8.38
N PRO A 75 7.14 -12.46 9.11
CA PRO A 75 5.80 -12.38 8.51
C PRO A 75 5.33 -10.95 8.23
N TYR A 76 6.00 -9.95 8.81
CA TYR A 76 5.55 -8.56 8.91
C TYR A 76 6.50 -7.56 8.21
N GLU A 77 7.65 -8.02 7.73
CA GLU A 77 8.61 -7.16 7.03
C GLU A 77 9.43 -7.95 6.01
N TRP A 78 10.01 -7.24 5.05
CA TRP A 78 11.02 -7.84 4.19
C TRP A 78 12.35 -7.91 4.95
N ALA A 79 12.75 -9.12 5.32
CA ALA A 79 14.09 -9.40 5.81
C ALA A 79 15.09 -9.29 4.65
N LEU A 80 15.70 -8.11 4.52
CA LEU A 80 16.67 -7.83 3.47
C LEU A 80 18.10 -8.20 3.89
N GLY A 81 18.44 -8.02 5.17
CA GLY A 81 19.77 -8.33 5.71
C GLY A 81 20.90 -7.44 5.17
N HIS A 82 20.57 -6.33 4.50
CA HIS A 82 21.53 -5.37 3.97
C HIS A 82 21.13 -3.95 4.39
N THR A 83 22.12 -3.14 4.77
CA THR A 83 21.93 -1.71 5.00
C THR A 83 21.58 -1.01 3.69
N LEU A 84 20.65 -0.07 3.75
CA LEU A 84 20.24 0.75 2.61
C LEU A 84 20.62 2.21 2.85
N ASP A 85 21.20 2.85 1.85
CA ASP A 85 21.44 4.30 1.88
C ASP A 85 20.10 5.04 1.71
N LEU A 86 19.68 5.72 2.77
CA LEU A 86 18.43 6.46 2.78
C LEU A 86 18.44 7.65 1.81
N ALA A 87 19.59 8.26 1.53
CA ALA A 87 19.68 9.36 0.57
C ALA A 87 19.43 8.86 -0.87
N VAL A 88 19.94 7.67 -1.20
CA VAL A 88 19.68 7.02 -2.50
C VAL A 88 18.20 6.68 -2.63
N LEU A 89 17.61 6.08 -1.59
CA LEU A 89 16.18 5.77 -1.55
C LEU A 89 15.30 7.02 -1.65
N ALA A 90 15.64 8.09 -0.93
CA ALA A 90 14.92 9.36 -0.95
C ALA A 90 14.98 10.01 -2.34
N ARG A 91 16.14 9.99 -2.99
CA ARG A 91 16.30 10.47 -4.38
C ARG A 91 15.42 9.68 -5.34
N ALA A 92 15.34 8.36 -5.19
CA ALA A 92 14.50 7.49 -6.03
C ALA A 92 13.00 7.70 -5.79
N ALA A 93 12.57 7.90 -4.54
CA ALA A 93 11.18 8.22 -4.23
C ALA A 93 10.77 9.62 -4.71
N GLY A 94 11.71 10.58 -4.73
CA GLY A 94 11.44 11.98 -5.07
C GLY A 94 10.92 12.24 -6.49
N VAL A 95 11.03 11.26 -7.41
CA VAL A 95 10.50 11.37 -8.77
C VAL A 95 9.07 10.81 -8.93
N LEU A 96 8.50 10.23 -7.88
CA LEU A 96 7.18 9.61 -7.89
C LEU A 96 6.00 10.59 -7.69
N PRO A 97 6.11 11.70 -6.92
CA PRO A 97 5.01 12.63 -6.78
C PRO A 97 4.58 13.25 -8.12
N GLY A 98 3.27 13.29 -8.37
CA GLY A 98 2.70 13.71 -9.65
C GLY A 98 1.90 12.62 -10.35
N GLU A 99 1.58 12.83 -11.61
CA GLU A 99 0.82 11.88 -12.42
C GLU A 99 1.75 11.10 -13.37
N HIS A 100 1.68 9.77 -13.32
CA HIS A 100 2.47 8.89 -14.17
C HIS A 100 1.62 7.75 -14.73
N ASP A 101 2.01 7.23 -15.90
CA ASP A 101 1.58 5.91 -16.36
C ASP A 101 2.49 4.87 -15.69
N PHE A 102 1.94 4.05 -14.80
CA PHE A 102 2.71 3.07 -14.02
C PHE A 102 2.70 1.67 -14.64
N ARG A 103 2.39 1.53 -15.93
CA ARG A 103 2.35 0.23 -16.61
C ARG A 103 3.67 -0.54 -16.51
N GLY A 104 4.80 0.15 -16.61
CA GLY A 104 6.12 -0.45 -16.46
C GLY A 104 6.48 -0.88 -15.04
N LEU A 105 5.73 -0.42 -14.05
CA LEU A 105 5.94 -0.70 -12.62
C LEU A 105 4.70 -1.30 -11.98
N ALA A 106 3.97 -2.12 -12.74
CA ALA A 106 2.80 -2.84 -12.27
C ALA A 106 2.72 -4.22 -12.94
N ALA A 107 1.98 -5.14 -12.33
CA ALA A 107 1.63 -6.37 -13.01
C ALA A 107 0.63 -6.06 -14.14
N THR A 108 0.93 -6.54 -15.35
CA THR A 108 0.00 -6.53 -16.46
C THR A 108 -1.11 -7.56 -16.19
N GLY A 109 -2.36 -7.10 -16.15
CA GLY A 109 -3.52 -7.95 -15.89
C GLY A 109 -4.25 -8.29 -17.18
N ALA A 110 -4.54 -9.59 -17.39
CA ALA A 110 -5.42 -10.15 -18.42
C ALA A 110 -6.91 -9.83 -18.15
N GLY A 111 -7.23 -8.56 -17.92
CA GLY A 111 -8.61 -8.10 -17.72
C GLY A 111 -9.26 -7.67 -19.04
N SER A 112 -10.54 -7.99 -19.22
CA SER A 112 -11.36 -7.53 -20.34
C SER A 112 -11.67 -6.04 -20.21
N GLY A 113 -10.78 -5.19 -20.70
CA GLY A 113 -10.99 -3.74 -20.79
C GLY A 113 -9.69 -2.99 -21.13
N ARG A 114 -9.79 -1.74 -21.58
CA ARG A 114 -8.63 -0.85 -21.70
C ARG A 114 -8.11 -0.53 -20.30
N PRO A 115 -6.95 -1.03 -19.87
CA PRO A 115 -6.53 -0.86 -18.49
C PRO A 115 -6.08 0.60 -18.30
N HIS A 116 -6.62 1.26 -17.28
CA HIS A 116 -6.17 2.60 -16.90
C HIS A 116 -4.92 2.47 -16.03
N TYR A 117 -3.78 2.91 -16.56
CA TYR A 117 -2.47 2.81 -15.91
C TYR A 117 -2.01 4.08 -15.22
N ARG A 118 -2.78 5.17 -15.34
CA ARG A 118 -2.46 6.43 -14.66
C ARG A 118 -2.87 6.40 -13.20
N SER A 119 -1.97 6.90 -12.36
CA SER A 119 -2.21 7.19 -10.95
C SER A 119 -1.51 8.50 -10.60
N ARG A 120 -2.11 9.26 -9.69
CA ARG A 120 -1.55 10.50 -9.15
C ARG A 120 -1.05 10.25 -7.74
N VAL A 121 0.26 10.30 -7.56
CA VAL A 121 0.93 10.13 -6.27
C VAL A 121 1.00 11.49 -5.59
N ALA A 122 0.49 11.56 -4.37
CA ALA A 122 0.54 12.73 -3.52
C ALA A 122 1.77 12.74 -2.59
N LEU A 123 2.22 11.55 -2.17
CA LEU A 123 3.33 11.36 -1.24
C LEU A 123 4.10 10.10 -1.61
N ALA A 124 5.43 10.17 -1.57
CA ALA A 124 6.32 9.01 -1.63
C ALA A 124 7.59 9.32 -0.83
N GLU A 125 7.80 8.64 0.29
CA GLU A 125 8.88 8.96 1.21
C GLU A 125 9.48 7.70 1.84
N TRP A 126 10.80 7.73 2.06
CA TRP A 126 11.49 6.75 2.88
C TRP A 126 11.89 7.38 4.21
N ALA A 127 11.78 6.61 5.28
CA ALA A 127 12.22 7.00 6.61
C ALA A 127 12.89 5.82 7.32
N PRO A 128 13.81 6.08 8.28
CA PRO A 128 14.24 5.05 9.22
C PRO A 128 13.03 4.51 9.98
N ARG A 129 13.05 3.23 10.34
CA ARG A 129 12.08 2.72 11.30
C ARG A 129 12.29 3.35 12.67
N THR A 130 11.21 3.49 13.44
CA THR A 130 11.23 4.07 14.78
C THR A 130 12.05 3.24 15.78
N ASP A 131 12.18 1.93 15.56
CA ASP A 131 13.05 1.05 16.34
C ASP A 131 14.53 1.13 15.93
N GLY A 132 14.85 1.89 14.88
CA GLY A 132 16.21 2.03 14.35
C GLY A 132 16.68 0.86 13.50
N VAL A 133 15.83 -0.14 13.25
CA VAL A 133 16.25 -1.41 12.65
C VAL A 133 15.68 -1.58 11.23
N GLY A 134 16.14 -0.72 10.33
CA GLY A 134 15.79 -0.73 8.91
C GLY A 134 14.99 0.50 8.48
N VAL A 135 14.19 0.35 7.42
CA VAL A 135 13.54 1.48 6.75
C VAL A 135 12.08 1.19 6.43
N THR A 136 11.32 2.27 6.28
CA THR A 136 9.92 2.25 5.90
C THR A 136 9.71 3.15 4.70
N PHE A 137 8.99 2.64 3.68
CA PHE A 137 8.49 3.44 2.57
C PHE A 137 7.01 3.74 2.77
N THR A 138 6.61 5.00 2.67
CA THR A 138 5.20 5.42 2.68
C THR A 138 4.85 6.01 1.32
N ILE A 139 3.73 5.57 0.74
CA ILE A 139 3.21 6.10 -0.52
C ILE A 139 1.70 6.35 -0.44
N GLU A 140 1.25 7.50 -0.90
CA GLU A 140 -0.18 7.84 -1.04
C GLU A 140 -0.49 8.25 -2.47
N ALA A 141 -1.56 7.67 -3.02
CA ALA A 141 -2.06 7.99 -4.35
C ALA A 141 -3.58 7.83 -4.41
N ASP A 142 -4.19 8.40 -5.45
CA ASP A 142 -5.62 8.22 -5.77
C ASP A 142 -5.99 6.74 -5.98
N ARG A 143 -5.12 6.00 -6.66
CA ARG A 143 -5.26 4.58 -6.95
C ARG A 143 -3.90 3.90 -7.12
N PHE A 144 -3.91 2.58 -7.05
CA PHE A 144 -2.75 1.74 -7.32
C PHE A 144 -3.11 0.62 -8.27
N LEU A 145 -2.17 0.27 -9.15
CA LEU A 145 -2.28 -0.90 -10.00
C LEU A 145 -1.90 -2.18 -9.25
N HIS A 146 -2.25 -3.34 -9.82
CA HIS A 146 -1.90 -4.62 -9.24
C HIS A 146 -0.38 -4.72 -9.06
N ARG A 147 0.05 -4.97 -7.81
CA ARG A 147 1.47 -5.07 -7.38
C ARG A 147 2.32 -3.79 -7.54
N MET A 148 1.73 -2.65 -7.90
CA MET A 148 2.46 -1.40 -8.19
C MET A 148 3.46 -1.02 -7.09
N VAL A 149 3.00 -0.94 -5.85
CA VAL A 149 3.86 -0.56 -4.70
C VAL A 149 5.05 -1.51 -4.56
N ARG A 150 4.87 -2.81 -4.81
CA ARG A 150 5.93 -3.81 -4.68
C ARG A 150 6.97 -3.69 -5.80
N PHE A 151 6.55 -3.34 -7.02
CA PHE A 151 7.47 -3.04 -8.11
C PHE A 151 8.28 -1.77 -7.84
N LEU A 152 7.62 -0.71 -7.37
CA LEU A 152 8.29 0.53 -6.97
C LEU A 152 9.36 0.27 -5.90
N VAL A 153 8.98 -0.43 -4.83
CA VAL A 153 9.91 -0.79 -3.75
C VAL A 153 11.06 -1.65 -4.27
N GLY A 154 10.78 -2.67 -5.10
CA GLY A 154 11.83 -3.54 -5.67
C GLY A 154 12.84 -2.75 -6.49
N ALA A 155 12.37 -1.86 -7.38
CA ALA A 155 13.23 -1.03 -8.21
C ALA A 155 14.08 -0.05 -7.40
N MET A 156 13.49 0.62 -6.40
CA MET A 156 14.24 1.54 -5.52
C MET A 156 15.28 0.81 -4.66
N VAL A 157 14.96 -0.40 -4.16
CA VAL A 157 15.90 -1.21 -3.39
C VAL A 157 17.05 -1.72 -4.27
N ASP A 158 16.79 -2.16 -5.50
CA ASP A 158 17.87 -2.57 -6.42
C ASP A 158 18.79 -1.39 -6.78
N ILE A 159 18.26 -0.16 -6.89
CA ILE A 159 19.07 1.05 -7.05
C ILE A 159 19.93 1.30 -5.81
N ALA A 160 19.34 1.20 -4.62
CA ALA A 160 20.06 1.40 -3.36
C ALA A 160 21.13 0.32 -3.06
N LEU A 161 21.01 -0.86 -3.69
CA LEU A 161 21.98 -1.95 -3.61
C LEU A 161 22.97 -1.95 -4.80
N ASP A 162 22.98 -0.90 -5.62
CA ASP A 162 23.83 -0.77 -6.82
C ASP A 162 23.68 -1.93 -7.83
N ARG A 163 22.51 -2.57 -7.84
CA ARG A 163 22.14 -3.61 -8.82
C ARG A 163 21.56 -3.02 -10.10
N ARG A 164 21.26 -1.72 -10.06
CA ARG A 164 20.65 -0.94 -11.14
C ARG A 164 21.07 0.53 -11.02
N PRO A 165 21.39 1.21 -12.13
CA PRO A 165 21.65 2.65 -12.10
C PRO A 165 20.38 3.45 -11.80
N PHE A 166 20.52 4.62 -11.17
CA PHE A 166 19.39 5.49 -10.86
C PHE A 166 18.62 5.93 -12.13
N GLU A 167 19.36 6.17 -13.22
CA GLU A 167 18.89 6.63 -14.52
C GLU A 167 17.89 5.66 -15.17
N ASP A 168 17.86 4.43 -14.67
CA ASP A 168 16.95 3.39 -15.13
C ASP A 168 15.53 3.58 -14.56
N PHE A 169 15.36 4.32 -13.46
CA PHE A 169 14.05 4.52 -12.82
C PHE A 169 13.08 5.36 -13.69
N PRO A 170 13.50 6.50 -14.27
CA PRO A 170 12.69 7.20 -15.28
C PRO A 170 12.34 6.33 -16.48
N ARG A 171 13.26 5.46 -16.93
CA ARG A 171 13.01 4.51 -18.02
C ARG A 171 11.92 3.51 -17.67
N LEU A 172 11.88 3.00 -16.44
CA LEU A 172 10.81 2.12 -15.95
C LEU A 172 9.45 2.83 -15.88
N LEU A 173 9.42 4.09 -15.47
CA LEU A 173 8.20 4.90 -15.44
C LEU A 173 7.66 5.18 -16.85
N ALA A 174 8.53 5.29 -17.85
CA ALA A 174 8.13 5.48 -19.25
C ALA A 174 7.83 4.16 -19.98
N ALA A 175 8.11 3.01 -19.37
CA ALA A 175 7.99 1.72 -20.04
C ALA A 175 6.54 1.28 -20.27
N THR A 176 6.32 0.64 -21.42
CA THR A 176 5.00 0.14 -21.83
C THR A 176 4.70 -1.28 -21.36
N ASP A 177 5.65 -1.91 -20.67
CA ASP A 177 5.53 -3.20 -20.01
C ASP A 177 6.50 -3.27 -18.83
N ASN A 178 6.34 -4.29 -18.00
CA ASN A 178 7.12 -4.49 -16.78
C ASN A 178 8.28 -5.48 -16.94
N GLN A 179 8.66 -5.85 -18.17
CA GLN A 179 9.68 -6.90 -18.39
C GLN A 179 11.07 -6.46 -17.93
N ALA A 180 11.36 -5.16 -18.04
CA ALA A 180 12.61 -4.58 -17.59
C ALA A 180 12.61 -4.19 -16.10
N ALA A 181 11.50 -4.35 -15.39
CA ALA A 181 11.40 -3.95 -13.99
C ALA A 181 12.12 -4.94 -13.06
N SER A 182 12.62 -4.43 -11.94
CA SER A 182 13.08 -5.29 -10.85
C SER A 182 11.96 -6.21 -10.36
N PRO A 183 12.29 -7.40 -9.83
CA PRO A 183 11.30 -8.27 -9.21
C PRO A 183 10.48 -7.51 -8.16
N PRO A 184 9.16 -7.73 -8.08
CA PRO A 184 8.36 -7.05 -7.08
C PRO A 184 8.80 -7.49 -5.68
N ALA A 185 9.05 -6.52 -4.80
CA ALA A 185 9.43 -6.75 -3.41
C ALA A 185 8.49 -7.77 -2.74
N PRO A 186 8.92 -8.59 -1.76
CA PRO A 186 8.08 -9.61 -1.13
C PRO A 186 6.77 -9.06 -0.52
N PRO A 187 5.68 -9.83 -0.45
CA PRO A 187 4.38 -9.31 -0.02
C PRO A 187 4.25 -9.06 1.49
N GLN A 188 5.09 -9.67 2.32
CA GLN A 188 4.97 -9.64 3.79
C GLN A 188 5.26 -8.26 4.41
N GLY A 189 6.05 -7.42 3.75
CA GLY A 189 6.34 -6.07 4.24
C GLY A 189 5.29 -5.01 3.84
N LEU A 190 4.30 -5.35 3.02
CA LEU A 190 3.33 -4.38 2.49
C LEU A 190 2.07 -4.30 3.36
N TYR A 191 1.69 -3.09 3.74
CA TYR A 191 0.51 -2.75 4.52
C TYR A 191 -0.33 -1.69 3.80
N LEU A 192 -1.63 -1.95 3.63
CA LEU A 192 -2.60 -0.87 3.37
C LEU A 192 -2.88 -0.15 4.69
N VAL A 193 -2.41 1.08 4.84
CA VAL A 193 -2.48 1.84 6.09
C VAL A 193 -3.80 2.60 6.22
N ALA A 194 -4.28 3.19 5.13
CA ALA A 194 -5.51 3.97 5.16
C ALA A 194 -6.18 4.02 3.78
N VAL A 195 -7.50 4.17 3.79
CA VAL A 195 -8.31 4.59 2.66
C VAL A 195 -9.05 5.84 3.06
N ARG A 196 -8.98 6.89 2.24
CA ARG A 196 -9.68 8.16 2.47
C ARG A 196 -10.96 8.21 1.64
N TYR A 197 -12.02 8.70 2.28
CA TYR A 197 -13.33 8.90 1.68
C TYR A 197 -13.79 10.35 1.90
N PRO A 198 -14.66 10.89 1.02
CA PRO A 198 -15.28 12.20 1.22
C PRO A 198 -16.07 12.26 2.53
N ALA A 199 -15.96 13.37 3.26
CA ALA A 199 -16.65 13.57 4.54
C ALA A 199 -18.18 13.51 4.38
N ASP A 200 -18.72 14.00 3.27
CA ASP A 200 -20.15 14.03 2.96
C ASP A 200 -20.77 12.65 2.65
N LEU A 201 -20.00 11.57 2.75
CA LEU A 201 -20.48 10.19 2.68
C LEU A 201 -20.68 9.54 4.04
N TYR A 202 -20.15 10.11 5.11
CA TYR A 202 -20.48 9.69 6.47
C TYR A 202 -21.91 10.17 6.78
N ALA A 203 -22.71 9.31 7.43
CA ALA A 203 -24.10 9.65 7.77
C ALA A 203 -24.20 10.50 9.05
N GLU A 204 -23.08 10.72 9.74
CA GLU A 204 -22.96 11.49 10.97
C GLU A 204 -21.90 12.59 10.79
N ASP A 205 -22.28 13.83 11.08
CA ASP A 205 -21.48 14.95 11.58
C ASP A 205 -22.34 15.66 12.64
#